data_AF-A0A815QI32-F1
#
_entry.id   AF-A0A815QI32-F1
#
_cell.length_a   1.000
_cell.length_b   1.000
_cell.length_c   1.000
_cell.angle_alpha   90.00
_cell.angle_beta   90.00
_cell.angle_gamma   90.00
#
_symmetry.space_group_name_H-M   'P 1'
#
loop_
_entity.id
_entity.type
_entity.pdbx_description
1 polymer ?
#
loop_
_entity_poly.entity_id
_entity_poly.type
_entity_poly.pdbx_seq_one_letter_code
_entity_poly.pdbx_strand_id
1 'polypeptide(L)'
;MTKLAEQHRCDQPFDIYTLFKCFTMDTIWSCGFGLDTDMQNNPNDPYLIQSQRVAAEESHISPLIILLLFIPELKWLWNGLQRCDGSVRYWLTNYLPITRRFISDDVVMWFENQTEQLIKKRIELGYTKRMDLLQLMLESVSDDDFIQDQPTSTVANTETTTEPPLVRKLTKHEIAANIALFMIAGYETTSTALSYIAYALATHPNEQRKLQEHIDAHFDFYSRREFPFADPHAKTVALFTASGLRWKRQRFVINPTFSSLKLKQMSPLINRNIDSFMTKLAEQHRCDQPFDIYTLFKRFTMDTI
;
A
#
# COMPACT_ATOMS: atom_id res chain seq x y z
N MET A 1 14.47 -2.55 -1.34
CA MET A 1 15.75 -2.63 -0.59
C MET A 1 16.94 -3.11 -1.43
N THR A 2 16.74 -3.86 -2.53
CA THR A 2 17.83 -4.33 -3.41
C THR A 2 18.62 -3.19 -4.05
N LYS A 3 17.94 -2.12 -4.52
CA LYS A 3 18.60 -0.95 -5.14
C LYS A 3 19.54 -0.18 -4.22
N LEU A 4 19.16 0.06 -2.96
CA LEU A 4 20.04 0.72 -1.99
C LEU A 4 21.29 -0.12 -1.72
N ALA A 5 21.14 -1.45 -1.64
CA ALA A 5 22.27 -2.37 -1.49
C ALA A 5 23.15 -2.42 -2.76
N GLU A 6 22.55 -2.37 -3.95
CA GLU A 6 23.27 -2.30 -5.23
C GLU A 6 24.06 -0.99 -5.37
N GLN A 7 23.45 0.15 -5.06
CA GLN A 7 24.14 1.43 -5.12
C GLN A 7 25.22 1.57 -4.05
N HIS A 8 25.00 1.00 -2.85
CA HIS A 8 26.05 0.90 -1.84
C HIS A 8 27.25 0.08 -2.32
N ARG A 9 27.03 -1.04 -3.04
CA ARG A 9 28.13 -1.86 -3.59
C ARG A 9 29.01 -1.13 -4.60
N CYS A 10 28.50 -0.08 -5.23
CA CYS A 10 29.23 0.68 -6.23
C CYS A 10 30.12 1.80 -5.63
N ASP A 11 30.05 2.05 -4.31
CA ASP A 11 30.75 3.15 -3.60
C ASP A 11 30.58 4.53 -4.26
N GLN A 12 29.50 4.73 -5.03
CA GLN A 12 29.18 6.00 -5.67
C GLN A 12 28.16 6.78 -4.84
N PRO A 13 28.29 8.12 -4.73
CA PRO A 13 27.23 8.95 -4.18
C PRO A 13 25.99 8.82 -5.06
N PHE A 14 24.82 8.71 -4.44
CA PHE A 14 23.55 8.62 -5.14
C PHE A 14 22.53 9.58 -4.55
N ASP A 15 21.55 9.96 -5.37
CA ASP A 15 20.47 10.83 -4.96
C ASP A 15 19.36 10.02 -4.26
N ILE A 16 19.33 10.12 -2.93
CA ILE A 16 18.33 9.43 -2.11
C ILE A 16 16.92 10.03 -2.27
N TYR A 17 16.82 11.32 -2.63
CA TYR A 17 15.53 11.99 -2.78
C TYR A 17 14.75 11.45 -3.97
N THR A 18 15.42 11.22 -5.10
CA THR A 18 14.81 10.54 -6.26
C THR A 18 14.33 9.13 -5.90
N LEU A 19 15.10 8.36 -5.11
CA LEU A 19 14.67 7.03 -4.67
C LEU A 19 13.44 7.08 -3.76
N PHE A 20 13.37 8.03 -2.83
CA PHE A 20 12.20 8.20 -1.99
C PHE A 20 10.97 8.64 -2.79
N LYS A 21 11.12 9.47 -3.82
CA LYS A 21 10.02 9.84 -4.74
C LYS A 21 9.44 8.62 -5.44
N CYS A 22 10.27 7.77 -6.03
CA CYS A 22 9.80 6.53 -6.65
C CYS A 22 9.12 5.61 -5.64
N PHE A 23 9.68 5.50 -4.42
CA PHE A 23 9.11 4.67 -3.36
C PHE A 23 7.74 5.16 -2.87
N THR A 24 7.57 6.46 -2.63
CA THR A 24 6.31 7.01 -2.14
C THR A 24 5.21 6.88 -3.19
N MET A 25 5.55 7.13 -4.46
CA MET A 25 4.64 6.97 -5.59
C MET A 25 4.17 5.52 -5.77
N ASP A 26 5.10 4.57 -5.80
CA ASP A 26 4.74 3.13 -5.86
C ASP A 26 3.84 2.74 -4.69
N THR A 27 4.12 3.27 -3.49
CA THR A 27 3.36 2.95 -2.29
C THR A 27 1.93 3.49 -2.37
N ILE A 28 1.73 4.78 -2.66
CA ILE A 28 0.37 5.35 -2.71
C ILE A 28 -0.46 4.68 -3.80
N TRP A 29 0.15 4.31 -4.92
CA TRP A 29 -0.59 3.77 -6.05
C TRP A 29 -0.88 2.29 -5.94
N SER A 30 0.06 1.50 -5.42
CA SER A 30 -0.20 0.11 -5.13
C SER A 30 -1.20 -0.03 -3.98
N CYS A 31 -1.01 0.71 -2.87
CA CYS A 31 -1.88 0.59 -1.70
C CYS A 31 -3.25 1.26 -1.89
N GLY A 32 -3.28 2.45 -2.48
CA GLY A 32 -4.51 3.23 -2.66
C GLY A 32 -5.34 2.80 -3.85
N PHE A 33 -4.70 2.45 -4.97
CA PHE A 33 -5.39 2.29 -6.25
C PHE A 33 -5.19 0.90 -6.88
N GLY A 34 -4.38 0.04 -6.25
CA GLY A 34 -4.07 -1.29 -6.78
C GLY A 34 -3.28 -1.27 -8.08
N LEU A 35 -2.61 -0.16 -8.39
CA LEU A 35 -1.78 0.01 -9.59
C LEU A 35 -0.36 -0.45 -9.31
N ASP A 36 0.12 -1.43 -10.07
CA ASP A 36 1.49 -1.91 -10.01
C ASP A 36 2.30 -1.24 -11.14
N THR A 37 3.02 -0.17 -10.79
CA THR A 37 3.74 0.70 -11.74
C THR A 37 5.25 0.48 -11.72
N ASP A 38 5.78 -0.09 -10.62
CA ASP A 38 7.19 -0.41 -10.44
C ASP A 38 8.14 0.76 -10.80
N MET A 39 7.78 1.99 -10.40
CA MET A 39 8.55 3.20 -10.66
C MET A 39 9.92 3.17 -10.00
N GLN A 40 10.05 2.40 -8.92
CA GLN A 40 11.35 2.13 -8.32
C GLN A 40 12.32 1.54 -9.35
N ASN A 41 11.87 0.74 -10.32
CA ASN A 41 12.71 0.17 -11.38
C ASN A 41 12.57 0.90 -12.72
N ASN A 42 11.44 1.55 -12.98
CA ASN A 42 11.15 2.26 -14.23
C ASN A 42 11.15 3.79 -14.06
N PRO A 43 12.29 4.48 -14.27
CA PRO A 43 12.37 5.93 -14.15
C PRO A 43 11.63 6.71 -15.25
N ASN A 44 11.20 6.05 -16.33
CA ASN A 44 10.47 6.66 -17.44
C ASN A 44 8.95 6.43 -17.34
N ASP A 45 8.48 6.02 -16.16
CA ASP A 45 7.06 5.79 -15.94
C ASP A 45 6.26 7.10 -16.18
N PRO A 46 5.22 7.09 -17.04
CA PRO A 46 4.58 8.32 -17.53
C PRO A 46 3.98 9.15 -16.39
N TYR A 47 3.40 8.42 -15.49
CA TYR A 47 2.88 8.74 -14.19
C TYR A 47 3.87 9.46 -13.25
N LEU A 48 5.12 8.97 -13.15
CA LEU A 48 6.21 9.67 -12.44
C LEU A 48 6.54 11.00 -13.12
N ILE A 49 6.63 11.01 -14.45
CA ILE A 49 6.94 12.19 -15.26
C ILE A 49 5.86 13.27 -15.10
N GLN A 50 4.58 12.89 -15.13
CA GLN A 50 3.48 13.85 -14.95
C GLN A 50 3.47 14.43 -13.55
N SER A 51 3.70 13.62 -12.51
CA SER A 51 3.75 14.09 -11.14
C SER A 51 4.93 15.06 -10.90
N GLN A 52 6.07 14.81 -11.55
CA GLN A 52 7.21 15.72 -11.54
C GLN A 52 6.90 17.06 -12.20
N ARG A 53 6.09 17.07 -13.28
CA ARG A 53 5.66 18.31 -13.93
C ARG A 53 4.79 19.16 -13.00
N VAL A 54 3.86 18.54 -12.27
CA VAL A 54 3.06 19.27 -11.27
C VAL A 54 3.95 19.93 -10.22
N ALA A 55 4.90 19.19 -9.65
CA ALA A 55 5.81 19.72 -8.65
C ALA A 55 6.74 20.83 -9.22
N ALA A 56 7.15 20.72 -10.48
CA ALA A 56 7.95 21.76 -11.13
C ALA A 56 7.15 23.06 -11.33
N GLU A 57 5.87 22.95 -11.67
CA GLU A 57 4.97 24.11 -11.81
C GLU A 57 4.72 24.83 -10.48
N GLU A 58 4.64 24.10 -9.36
CA GLU A 58 4.50 24.68 -8.02
C GLU A 58 5.65 25.64 -7.66
N SER A 59 6.87 25.34 -8.11
CA SER A 59 8.06 26.15 -7.79
C SER A 59 8.06 27.56 -8.42
N HIS A 60 7.20 27.79 -9.41
CA HIS A 60 7.06 29.08 -10.10
C HIS A 60 5.97 29.98 -9.49
N ILE A 61 5.29 29.53 -8.43
CA ILE A 61 4.25 30.31 -7.75
C ILE A 61 4.93 31.43 -6.94
N SER A 62 4.55 32.67 -7.23
CA SER A 62 5.03 33.83 -6.45
C SER A 62 4.60 33.69 -4.98
N PRO A 63 5.50 33.91 -4.00
CA PRO A 63 5.17 33.88 -2.57
C PRO A 63 4.01 34.80 -2.17
N LEU A 64 3.81 35.88 -2.94
CA LEU A 64 2.71 36.82 -2.75
C LEU A 64 1.35 36.16 -3.03
N ILE A 65 1.29 35.21 -3.97
CA ILE A 65 0.07 34.46 -4.31
C ILE A 65 -0.30 33.50 -3.18
N ILE A 66 0.71 32.79 -2.63
CA ILE A 66 0.53 31.91 -1.47
C ILE A 66 0.00 32.72 -0.29
N LEU A 67 0.62 33.88 -0.01
CA LEU A 67 0.17 34.80 1.05
C LEU A 67 -1.29 35.24 0.85
N LEU A 68 -1.68 35.56 -0.40
CA LEU A 68 -3.04 36.00 -0.74
C LEU A 68 -4.09 34.89 -0.59
N LEU A 69 -3.67 33.62 -0.63
CA LEU A 69 -4.53 32.44 -0.43
C LEU A 69 -4.91 32.24 1.04
N PHE A 70 -4.09 32.75 1.97
CA PHE A 70 -4.32 32.66 3.42
C PHE A 70 -5.08 33.87 4.00
N ILE A 71 -5.53 34.83 3.18
CA ILE A 71 -6.30 36.00 3.64
C ILE A 71 -7.79 35.80 3.28
N PRO A 72 -8.61 35.26 4.21
CA PRO A 72 -10.02 34.95 3.94
C PRO A 72 -10.87 36.18 3.60
N GLU A 73 -10.46 37.37 4.02
CA GLU A 73 -11.14 38.65 3.78
C GLU A 73 -11.07 39.10 2.31
N LEU A 74 -10.13 38.56 1.52
CA LEU A 74 -10.01 38.81 0.08
C LEU A 74 -10.84 37.85 -0.78
N LYS A 75 -11.62 36.94 -0.17
CA LYS A 75 -12.47 35.97 -0.90
C LYS A 75 -13.46 36.65 -1.86
N TRP A 76 -13.96 37.84 -1.53
CA TRP A 76 -14.86 38.58 -2.42
C TRP A 76 -14.16 39.04 -3.71
N LEU A 77 -12.86 39.36 -3.64
CA LEU A 77 -12.05 39.73 -4.79
C LEU A 77 -11.87 38.52 -5.71
N TRP A 78 -11.54 37.36 -5.15
CA TRP A 78 -11.43 36.10 -5.89
C TRP A 78 -12.75 35.67 -6.54
N ASN A 79 -13.86 35.74 -5.80
CA ASN A 79 -15.18 35.43 -6.33
C ASN A 79 -15.64 36.44 -7.40
N GLY A 80 -15.26 37.72 -7.27
CA GLY A 80 -15.50 38.75 -8.28
C GLY A 80 -14.70 38.49 -9.55
N LEU A 81 -13.42 38.13 -9.40
CA LEU A 81 -12.50 37.78 -10.49
C LEU A 81 -12.96 36.54 -11.26
N GLN A 82 -13.53 35.56 -10.55
CA GLN A 82 -14.10 34.34 -11.15
C GLN A 82 -15.46 34.57 -11.85
N ARG A 83 -16.18 35.65 -11.50
CA ARG A 83 -17.47 36.02 -12.12
C ARG A 83 -17.34 36.93 -13.34
N CYS A 84 -16.17 37.51 -13.59
CA CYS A 84 -15.92 38.29 -14.80
C CYS A 84 -16.04 37.41 -16.04
N ASP A 85 -16.76 37.92 -17.06
CA ASP A 85 -17.02 37.22 -18.32
C ASP A 85 -15.73 36.72 -18.99
N GLY A 86 -15.83 35.60 -19.73
CA GLY A 86 -14.71 34.73 -20.10
C GLY A 86 -13.53 35.44 -20.76
N SER A 87 -13.76 36.53 -21.49
CA SER A 87 -12.72 37.34 -22.14
C SER A 87 -11.87 38.15 -21.15
N VAL A 88 -12.48 38.69 -20.09
CA VAL A 88 -11.76 39.44 -19.03
C VAL A 88 -10.99 38.48 -18.16
N ARG A 89 -11.57 37.32 -17.83
CA ARG A 89 -10.86 36.25 -17.14
C ARG A 89 -9.65 35.76 -17.95
N TYR A 90 -9.84 35.48 -19.24
CA TYR A 90 -8.76 35.03 -20.13
C TYR A 90 -7.64 36.08 -20.25
N TRP A 91 -8.01 37.36 -20.39
CA TRP A 91 -7.07 38.47 -20.40
C TRP A 91 -6.31 38.61 -19.08
N LEU A 92 -7.00 38.52 -17.93
CA LEU A 92 -6.39 38.53 -16.60
C LEU A 92 -5.45 37.32 -16.39
N THR A 93 -5.84 36.12 -16.83
CA THR A 93 -4.99 34.91 -16.75
C THR A 93 -3.74 34.98 -17.60
N ASN A 94 -3.77 35.74 -18.69
CA ASN A 94 -2.64 35.91 -19.57
C ASN A 94 -1.68 37.02 -19.11
N TYR A 95 -2.16 38.01 -18.35
CA TYR A 95 -1.39 39.19 -17.91
C TYR A 95 -0.99 39.17 -16.43
N LEU A 96 -1.78 38.52 -15.57
CA LEU A 96 -1.56 38.44 -14.13
C LEU A 96 -1.35 36.97 -13.71
N PRO A 97 -0.11 36.57 -13.32
CA PRO A 97 0.21 35.19 -12.95
C PRO A 97 -0.57 34.68 -11.73
N ILE A 98 -1.20 35.59 -10.95
CA ILE A 98 -2.04 35.27 -9.79
C ILE A 98 -3.35 34.56 -10.13
N THR A 99 -3.78 34.60 -11.39
CA THR A 99 -5.01 33.95 -11.85
C THR A 99 -4.75 32.68 -12.67
N ARG A 100 -3.48 32.38 -12.97
CA ARG A 100 -3.10 31.14 -13.64
C ARG A 100 -3.38 29.98 -12.68
N ARG A 101 -4.01 28.93 -13.21
CA ARG A 101 -4.36 27.72 -12.47
C ARG A 101 -3.08 27.08 -11.93
N PHE A 102 -3.12 26.60 -10.68
CA PHE A 102 -1.95 26.05 -9.97
C PHE A 102 -1.34 24.82 -10.65
N ILE A 103 -2.12 24.13 -11.46
CA ILE A 103 -1.73 22.92 -12.20
C ILE A 103 -2.18 23.13 -13.65
N SER A 104 -1.33 22.78 -14.59
CA SER A 104 -1.64 22.83 -16.02
C SER A 104 -2.82 21.93 -16.40
N ASP A 105 -3.70 22.46 -17.26
CA ASP A 105 -4.94 21.78 -17.64
C ASP A 105 -4.66 20.43 -18.33
N ASP A 106 -3.56 20.30 -19.07
CA ASP A 106 -3.16 19.05 -19.72
C ASP A 106 -2.77 17.96 -18.71
N VAL A 107 -2.10 18.32 -17.61
CA VAL A 107 -1.72 17.35 -16.58
C VAL A 107 -2.96 16.89 -15.80
N VAL A 108 -3.86 17.82 -15.45
CA VAL A 108 -5.14 17.49 -14.80
C VAL A 108 -5.98 16.57 -15.69
N MET A 109 -6.18 16.94 -16.97
CA MET A 109 -6.93 16.12 -17.93
C MET A 109 -6.30 14.74 -18.12
N TRP A 110 -4.96 14.63 -18.08
CA TRP A 110 -4.28 13.35 -18.17
C TRP A 110 -4.59 12.45 -16.98
N PHE A 111 -4.49 12.96 -15.75
CA PHE A 111 -4.81 12.19 -14.53
C PHE A 111 -6.29 11.83 -14.44
N GLU A 112 -7.19 12.73 -14.84
CA GLU A 112 -8.63 12.44 -14.93
C GLU A 112 -8.90 11.29 -15.91
N ASN A 113 -8.31 11.33 -17.11
CA ASN A 113 -8.45 10.27 -18.10
C ASN A 113 -7.87 8.92 -17.61
N GLN A 114 -6.71 8.92 -16.94
CA GLN A 114 -6.17 7.70 -16.34
C GLN A 114 -7.10 7.14 -15.26
N THR A 115 -7.68 8.02 -14.45
CA THR A 115 -8.60 7.63 -13.38
C THR A 115 -9.90 7.05 -13.94
N GLU A 116 -10.46 7.65 -14.98
CA GLU A 116 -11.63 7.09 -15.67
C GLU A 116 -11.34 5.70 -16.24
N GLN A 117 -10.19 5.51 -16.89
CA GLN A 117 -9.78 4.21 -17.42
C GLN A 117 -9.62 3.18 -16.30
N LEU A 118 -9.04 3.59 -15.17
CA LEU A 118 -8.88 2.74 -14.00
C LEU A 118 -10.23 2.29 -13.42
N ILE A 119 -11.17 3.24 -13.26
CA ILE A 119 -12.54 2.96 -12.78
C ILE A 119 -13.25 1.99 -13.75
N LYS A 120 -13.23 2.27 -15.06
CA LYS A 120 -13.85 1.42 -16.09
C LYS A 120 -13.32 -0.02 -16.02
N LYS A 121 -11.99 -0.17 -16.01
CA LYS A 121 -11.33 -1.48 -15.91
C LYS A 121 -11.72 -2.22 -14.63
N ARG A 122 -11.91 -1.51 -13.51
CA ARG A 122 -12.29 -2.11 -12.23
C ARG A 122 -13.74 -2.59 -12.22
N ILE A 123 -14.64 -1.85 -12.85
CA ILE A 123 -16.05 -2.24 -13.03
C ILE A 123 -16.14 -3.48 -13.95
N GLU A 124 -15.38 -3.50 -15.05
CA GLU A 124 -15.37 -4.61 -16.02
C GLU A 124 -14.82 -5.92 -15.45
N LEU A 125 -13.75 -5.86 -14.66
CA LEU A 125 -13.12 -7.05 -14.07
C LEU A 125 -13.95 -7.65 -12.91
N GLY A 126 -15.01 -6.97 -12.48
CA GLY A 126 -15.74 -7.28 -11.26
C GLY A 126 -14.94 -6.93 -10.01
N TYR A 127 -15.63 -6.57 -8.93
CA TYR A 127 -15.00 -6.14 -7.67
C TYR A 127 -13.91 -7.13 -7.23
N THR A 128 -12.66 -6.69 -7.34
CA THR A 128 -11.51 -7.55 -7.01
C THR A 128 -11.48 -7.81 -5.50
N LYS A 129 -10.95 -8.96 -5.09
CA LYS A 129 -10.81 -9.34 -3.66
C LYS A 129 -9.94 -8.38 -2.82
N ARG A 130 -9.24 -7.43 -3.44
CA ARG A 130 -8.39 -6.44 -2.76
C ARG A 130 -9.20 -5.19 -2.43
N MET A 131 -9.39 -4.95 -1.13
CA MET A 131 -10.00 -3.72 -0.61
C MET A 131 -8.93 -2.62 -0.58
N ASP A 132 -9.04 -1.65 -1.49
CA ASP A 132 -8.19 -0.47 -1.61
C ASP A 132 -9.03 0.82 -1.58
N LEU A 133 -8.38 1.98 -1.57
CA LEU A 133 -9.06 3.28 -1.45
C LEU A 133 -10.04 3.50 -2.63
N LEU A 134 -9.64 3.12 -3.85
CA LEU A 134 -10.52 3.14 -5.02
C LEU A 134 -11.76 2.29 -4.80
N GLN A 135 -11.59 1.06 -4.31
CA GLN A 135 -12.70 0.15 -4.03
C GLN A 135 -13.67 0.74 -3.01
N LEU A 136 -13.16 1.35 -1.92
CA LEU A 136 -13.98 2.02 -0.92
C LEU A 136 -14.77 3.21 -1.51
N MET A 137 -14.15 3.98 -2.42
CA MET A 137 -14.84 5.07 -3.11
C MET A 137 -15.92 4.54 -4.06
N LEU A 138 -15.66 3.46 -4.79
CA LEU A 138 -16.62 2.83 -5.70
C LEU A 138 -17.82 2.23 -4.97
N GLU A 139 -17.62 1.64 -3.79
CA GLU A 139 -18.71 1.16 -2.93
C GLU A 139 -19.57 2.29 -2.36
N SER A 140 -19.03 3.52 -2.30
CA SER A 140 -19.77 4.71 -1.91
C SER A 140 -20.47 5.41 -3.08
N VAL A 141 -20.44 4.84 -4.28
CA VAL A 141 -21.11 5.43 -5.46
C VAL A 141 -22.62 5.40 -5.28
N SER A 142 -23.27 6.48 -5.72
CA SER A 142 -24.72 6.53 -5.84
C SER A 142 -25.23 5.52 -6.88
N ASP A 143 -26.15 4.62 -6.51
CA ASP A 143 -26.90 3.80 -7.48
C ASP A 143 -27.63 4.64 -8.55
N ASP A 144 -27.78 5.95 -8.34
CA ASP A 144 -28.55 6.87 -9.18
C ASP A 144 -27.80 7.40 -10.43
N ASP A 145 -26.51 7.08 -10.62
CA ASP A 145 -25.73 7.49 -11.81
C ASP A 145 -26.01 6.62 -13.07
N PHE A 146 -27.10 5.84 -13.07
CA PHE A 146 -27.67 5.20 -14.27
C PHE A 146 -28.89 5.91 -14.85
N ILE A 147 -29.37 7.02 -14.26
CA ILE A 147 -30.46 7.80 -14.85
C ILE A 147 -29.86 8.95 -15.68
N GLN A 148 -29.72 8.69 -16.98
CA GLN A 148 -29.69 9.74 -18.00
C GLN A 148 -30.96 10.59 -17.93
N ASP A 149 -30.77 11.91 -18.00
CA ASP A 149 -31.71 12.93 -18.50
C ASP A 149 -33.16 12.48 -18.75
N GLN A 150 -34.08 12.80 -17.84
CA GLN A 150 -35.42 13.28 -18.19
C GLN A 150 -36.01 14.17 -17.08
N PRO A 151 -36.79 15.22 -17.44
CA PRO A 151 -37.47 16.07 -16.48
C PRO A 151 -38.82 15.46 -16.13
N THR A 152 -39.06 15.15 -14.86
CA THR A 152 -40.43 14.86 -14.43
C THR A 152 -40.72 15.42 -13.05
N SER A 153 -41.51 16.49 -13.10
CA SER A 153 -42.20 17.12 -11.99
C SER A 153 -43.09 16.12 -11.24
N THR A 154 -43.03 16.12 -9.91
CA THR A 154 -44.25 16.03 -9.09
C THR A 154 -44.07 16.67 -7.73
N VAL A 155 -45.05 17.50 -7.38
CA VAL A 155 -45.18 18.37 -6.21
C VAL A 155 -45.60 17.58 -4.97
N ALA A 156 -45.04 17.90 -3.79
CA ALA A 156 -45.80 18.34 -2.59
C ALA A 156 -44.92 18.37 -1.31
N ASN A 157 -44.72 19.59 -0.78
CA ASN A 157 -44.78 20.07 0.61
C ASN A 157 -44.52 19.04 1.74
N THR A 158 -43.74 19.30 2.79
CA THR A 158 -43.80 20.45 3.72
C THR A 158 -42.64 20.33 4.73
N GLU A 159 -42.27 21.46 5.34
CA GLU A 159 -41.55 21.64 6.62
C GLU A 159 -40.00 21.72 6.63
N THR A 160 -39.60 22.98 6.84
CA THR A 160 -38.37 23.53 7.41
C THR A 160 -37.60 22.60 8.35
N THR A 161 -36.53 22.00 7.83
CA THR A 161 -35.26 21.89 8.57
C THR A 161 -34.14 22.25 7.59
N THR A 162 -33.33 23.23 7.95
CA THR A 162 -32.23 23.78 7.16
C THR A 162 -31.15 22.74 6.99
N GLU A 163 -31.00 22.28 5.74
CA GLU A 163 -29.97 21.44 5.13
C GLU A 163 -30.53 20.11 4.59
N PRO A 164 -30.34 19.81 3.29
CA PRO A 164 -30.74 18.53 2.73
C PRO A 164 -30.03 17.41 3.49
N PRO A 165 -30.68 16.24 3.70
CA PRO A 165 -30.05 15.12 4.40
C PRO A 165 -28.74 14.78 3.68
N LEU A 166 -27.65 14.70 4.44
CA LEU A 166 -26.32 14.43 3.92
C LEU A 166 -26.32 13.06 3.24
N VAL A 167 -26.40 13.04 1.91
CA VAL A 167 -26.36 11.79 1.14
C VAL A 167 -24.92 11.30 1.17
N ARG A 168 -24.68 10.16 1.83
CA ARG A 168 -23.35 9.55 1.96
C ARG A 168 -22.94 8.83 0.67
N LYS A 169 -22.91 9.55 -0.45
CA LYS A 169 -22.58 9.02 -1.77
C LYS A 169 -21.69 10.00 -2.56
N LEU A 170 -20.76 9.48 -3.34
CA LEU A 170 -19.88 10.26 -4.23
C LEU A 170 -20.29 10.07 -5.70
N THR A 171 -20.28 11.16 -6.48
CA THR A 171 -20.43 11.09 -7.94
C THR A 171 -19.15 10.55 -8.60
N LYS A 172 -19.27 9.98 -9.80
CA LYS A 172 -18.10 9.48 -10.57
C LYS A 172 -17.04 10.56 -10.78
N HIS A 173 -17.45 11.81 -11.03
CA HIS A 173 -16.54 12.94 -11.22
C HIS A 173 -15.82 13.34 -9.92
N GLU A 174 -16.51 13.32 -8.78
CA GLU A 174 -15.88 13.59 -7.47
C GLU A 174 -14.89 12.49 -7.09
N ILE A 175 -15.20 11.23 -7.38
CA ILE A 175 -14.26 10.11 -7.19
C ILE A 175 -13.02 10.33 -8.07
N ALA A 176 -13.22 10.66 -9.35
CA ALA A 176 -12.12 10.89 -10.27
C ALA A 176 -11.20 12.04 -9.81
N ALA A 177 -11.80 13.17 -9.40
CA ALA A 177 -11.07 14.32 -8.90
C ALA A 177 -10.29 14.02 -7.61
N ASN A 178 -10.89 13.29 -6.66
CA ASN A 178 -10.22 12.91 -5.41
C ASN A 178 -9.04 11.96 -5.66
N ILE A 179 -9.20 10.97 -6.55
CA ILE A 179 -8.12 10.07 -6.92
C ILE A 179 -6.97 10.83 -7.59
N ALA A 180 -7.27 11.70 -8.56
CA ALA A 180 -6.27 12.54 -9.21
C ALA A 180 -5.50 13.41 -8.19
N LEU A 181 -6.20 13.99 -7.21
CA LEU A 181 -5.57 14.74 -6.13
C LEU A 181 -4.62 13.88 -5.30
N PHE A 182 -5.04 12.68 -4.89
CA PHE A 182 -4.19 11.75 -4.14
C PHE A 182 -2.98 11.27 -4.96
N MET A 183 -3.13 11.10 -6.27
CA MET A 183 -2.03 10.73 -7.16
C MET A 183 -0.95 11.81 -7.20
N ILE A 184 -1.33 13.08 -7.15
CA ILE A 184 -0.40 14.23 -7.17
C ILE A 184 0.23 14.45 -5.77
N ALA A 185 -0.59 14.43 -4.71
CA ALA A 185 -0.15 14.76 -3.36
C ALA A 185 0.90 13.78 -2.79
N GLY A 186 0.92 12.53 -3.27
CA GLY A 186 1.85 11.48 -2.86
C GLY A 186 3.29 11.63 -3.38
N TYR A 187 3.53 12.52 -4.34
CA TYR A 187 4.83 12.68 -4.99
C TYR A 187 5.86 13.43 -4.13
N GLU A 188 5.48 14.58 -3.57
CA GLU A 188 6.45 15.56 -3.05
C GLU A 188 6.56 15.58 -1.52
N THR A 189 5.44 15.51 -0.80
CA THR A 189 5.39 15.74 0.67
C THR A 189 6.15 14.68 1.46
N THR A 190 5.81 13.40 1.24
CA THR A 190 6.41 12.27 1.98
C THR A 190 7.87 12.06 1.60
N SER A 191 8.21 12.21 0.32
CA SER A 191 9.58 12.03 -0.18
C SER A 191 10.53 13.11 0.36
N THR A 192 10.05 14.36 0.45
CA THR A 192 10.76 15.47 1.10
C THR A 192 10.97 15.19 2.59
N ALA A 193 9.94 14.77 3.32
CA ALA A 193 10.06 14.44 4.74
C ALA A 193 11.08 13.31 4.98
N LEU A 194 11.00 12.21 4.21
CA LEU A 194 11.95 11.09 4.29
C LEU A 194 13.39 11.53 3.98
N SER A 195 13.56 12.44 3.03
CA SER A 195 14.88 12.98 2.66
C SER A 195 15.47 13.82 3.78
N TYR A 196 14.67 14.68 4.42
CA TYR A 196 15.11 15.42 5.60
C TYR A 196 15.44 14.49 6.77
N ILE A 197 14.65 13.45 7.00
CA ILE A 197 14.95 12.43 8.03
C ILE A 197 16.29 11.75 7.71
N ALA A 198 16.50 11.29 6.48
CA ALA A 198 17.74 10.65 6.07
C ALA A 198 18.95 11.58 6.23
N TYR A 199 18.81 12.85 5.84
CA TYR A 199 19.83 13.87 6.04
C TYR A 199 20.14 14.11 7.52
N ALA A 200 19.11 14.25 8.36
CA ALA A 200 19.26 14.44 9.79
C ALA A 200 19.96 13.24 10.46
N LEU A 201 19.60 12.01 10.07
CA LEU A 201 20.25 10.79 10.58
C LEU A 201 21.70 10.68 10.12
N ALA A 202 22.00 10.98 8.86
CA ALA A 202 23.36 10.94 8.32
C ALA A 202 24.29 11.97 8.98
N THR A 203 23.77 13.13 9.38
CA THR A 203 24.52 14.20 10.05
C THR A 203 24.60 14.03 11.57
N HIS A 204 23.81 13.14 12.17
CA HIS A 204 23.79 12.87 13.61
C HIS A 204 24.00 11.37 13.92
N PRO A 205 25.24 10.85 13.83
CA PRO A 205 25.52 9.41 13.94
C PRO A 205 25.10 8.77 15.28
N ASN A 206 25.09 9.54 16.37
CA ASN A 206 24.64 9.04 17.68
C ASN A 206 23.13 8.74 17.70
N GLU A 207 22.33 9.63 17.13
CA GLU A 207 20.87 9.42 17.01
C GLU A 207 20.56 8.31 16.00
N GLN A 208 21.31 8.24 14.90
CA GLN A 208 21.20 7.14 13.95
C GLN A 208 21.47 5.78 14.61
N ARG A 209 22.54 5.65 15.40
CA ARG A 209 22.87 4.41 16.12
C ARG A 209 21.77 4.04 17.11
N LYS A 210 21.28 5.01 17.90
CA LYS A 210 20.20 4.80 18.86
C LYS A 210 18.91 4.32 18.19
N LEU A 211 18.55 4.90 17.04
CA LEU A 211 17.41 4.46 16.25
C LEU A 211 17.61 3.04 15.71
N GLN A 212 18.80 2.72 15.21
CA GLN A 212 19.15 1.36 14.75
C GLN A 212 19.02 0.34 15.88
N GLU A 213 19.58 0.62 17.05
CA GLU A 213 19.48 -0.24 18.24
C GLU A 213 18.01 -0.48 18.64
N HIS A 214 17.17 0.56 18.61
CA HIS A 214 15.74 0.41 18.90
C HIS A 214 15.01 -0.44 17.86
N ILE A 215 15.30 -0.23 16.57
CA ILE A 215 14.72 -1.02 15.47
C ILE A 215 15.15 -2.47 15.60
N ASP A 216 16.45 -2.73 15.80
CA ASP A 216 16.97 -4.08 15.98
C ASP A 216 16.35 -4.75 17.20
N ALA A 217 16.19 -4.06 18.33
CA ALA A 217 15.54 -4.62 19.51
C ALA A 217 14.06 -5.00 19.30
N HIS A 218 13.31 -4.28 18.47
CA HIS A 218 11.87 -4.50 18.28
C HIS A 218 11.53 -5.36 17.05
N PHE A 219 12.32 -5.24 15.99
CA PHE A 219 12.10 -5.91 14.70
C PHE A 219 13.11 -7.04 14.47
N ASP A 220 13.83 -7.51 15.51
CA ASP A 220 14.55 -8.77 15.44
C ASP A 220 13.54 -9.91 15.29
N PHE A 221 13.13 -10.19 14.05
CA PHE A 221 12.27 -11.30 13.64
C PHE A 221 12.87 -12.66 14.04
N TYR A 222 14.14 -12.67 14.48
CA TYR A 222 14.85 -13.82 15.03
C TYR A 222 14.60 -14.03 16.53
N SER A 223 13.99 -13.07 17.22
CA SER A 223 13.49 -13.21 18.59
C SER A 223 12.05 -13.76 18.57
N ARG A 224 11.93 -15.09 18.41
CA ARG A 224 10.79 -15.74 19.09
C ARG A 224 10.88 -15.30 20.56
N ARG A 225 9.73 -14.99 21.19
CA ARG A 225 9.64 -14.84 22.66
C ARG A 225 10.58 -15.86 23.29
N GLU A 226 11.58 -15.39 24.03
CA GLU A 226 12.49 -16.29 24.73
C GLU A 226 11.64 -17.24 25.54
N PHE A 227 11.84 -18.54 25.36
CA PHE A 227 11.16 -19.52 26.19
C PHE A 227 11.63 -19.25 27.62
N PRO A 228 10.76 -18.87 28.56
CA PRO A 228 11.20 -18.34 29.86
C PRO A 228 11.96 -19.36 30.72
N PHE A 229 11.95 -20.63 30.30
CA PHE A 229 12.65 -21.74 30.96
C PHE A 229 13.84 -22.28 30.14
N ALA A 230 14.17 -21.68 28.99
CA ALA A 230 15.29 -22.10 28.16
C ALA A 230 16.56 -21.36 28.54
N ASP A 231 17.63 -22.08 28.86
CA ASP A 231 18.96 -21.51 29.08
C ASP A 231 19.53 -20.95 27.75
N PRO A 232 19.76 -19.63 27.63
CA PRO A 232 20.31 -19.01 26.43
C PRO A 232 21.71 -19.53 26.05
N HIS A 233 22.46 -20.03 27.03
CA HIS A 233 23.84 -20.50 26.87
C HIS A 233 23.95 -22.01 26.74
N ALA A 234 22.84 -22.75 26.73
CA ALA A 234 22.86 -24.20 26.56
C ALA A 234 23.56 -24.59 25.25
N LYS A 235 24.50 -25.54 25.33
CA LYS A 235 25.18 -26.06 24.14
C LYS A 235 24.22 -26.76 23.18
N THR A 236 23.16 -27.38 23.70
CA THR A 236 22.15 -28.11 22.93
C THR A 236 20.82 -27.36 22.97
N VAL A 237 20.44 -26.73 21.86
CA VAL A 237 19.18 -25.99 21.72
C VAL A 237 18.54 -26.40 20.41
N ALA A 238 17.30 -26.89 20.50
CA ALA A 238 16.49 -27.29 19.35
C ALA A 238 16.03 -26.06 18.55
N LEU A 239 15.70 -26.25 17.27
CA LEU A 239 15.23 -25.16 16.40
C LEU A 239 14.00 -24.43 16.97
N PHE A 240 13.16 -25.12 17.71
CA PHE A 240 11.96 -24.55 18.32
C PHE A 240 12.26 -23.57 19.46
N THR A 241 13.32 -23.83 20.22
CA THR A 241 13.74 -23.06 21.40
C THR A 241 14.94 -22.14 21.13
N ALA A 242 15.56 -22.24 19.96
CA ALA A 242 16.63 -21.34 19.54
C ALA A 242 16.06 -19.93 19.27
N SER A 243 16.84 -18.91 19.63
CA SER A 243 16.58 -17.50 19.36
C SER A 243 17.73 -16.85 18.58
N GLY A 244 17.49 -15.65 18.05
CA GLY A 244 18.49 -14.79 17.43
C GLY A 244 19.23 -15.44 16.26
N LEU A 245 20.52 -15.12 16.14
CA LEU A 245 21.42 -15.64 15.09
C LEU A 245 21.49 -17.17 15.06
N ARG A 246 21.34 -17.82 16.23
CA ARG A 246 21.37 -19.28 16.32
C ARG A 246 20.17 -19.91 15.62
N TRP A 247 18.97 -19.38 15.86
CA TRP A 247 17.76 -19.81 15.15
C TRP A 247 17.89 -19.57 13.65
N LYS A 248 18.36 -18.37 13.26
CA LYS A 248 18.55 -17.99 11.85
C LYS A 248 19.46 -19.00 11.14
N ARG A 249 20.61 -19.34 11.76
CA ARG A 249 21.54 -20.34 11.24
C ARG A 249 20.90 -21.72 11.14
N GLN A 250 20.27 -22.20 12.21
CA GLN A 250 19.65 -23.53 12.23
C GLN A 250 18.54 -23.63 11.17
N ARG A 251 17.67 -22.63 11.04
CA ARG A 251 16.59 -22.60 10.04
C ARG A 251 17.13 -22.54 8.63
N PHE A 252 18.15 -21.73 8.38
CA PHE A 252 18.80 -21.67 7.07
C PHE A 252 19.35 -23.02 6.63
N VAL A 253 19.99 -23.76 7.55
CA VAL A 253 20.55 -25.09 7.27
C VAL A 253 19.46 -26.16 7.12
N ILE A 254 18.39 -26.09 7.94
CA ILE A 254 17.36 -27.13 8.02
C ILE A 254 16.27 -26.97 6.93
N ASN A 255 15.91 -25.74 6.56
CA ASN A 255 14.80 -25.47 5.63
C ASN A 255 14.88 -26.24 4.29
N PRO A 256 16.04 -26.35 3.61
CA PRO A 256 16.14 -27.09 2.35
C PRO A 256 15.74 -28.57 2.46
N THR A 257 15.90 -29.18 3.64
CA THR A 257 15.51 -30.57 3.93
C THR A 257 14.00 -30.77 3.86
N PHE A 258 13.22 -29.71 4.13
CA PHE A 258 11.76 -29.73 4.05
C PHE A 258 11.21 -29.27 2.69
N SER A 259 12.04 -29.26 1.64
CA SER A 259 11.56 -29.00 0.28
C SER A 259 10.61 -30.09 -0.20
N SER A 260 9.68 -29.73 -1.09
CA SER A 260 8.67 -30.65 -1.64
C SER A 260 9.30 -31.90 -2.27
N LEU A 261 10.43 -31.74 -2.97
CA LEU A 261 11.16 -32.86 -3.58
C LEU A 261 11.72 -33.82 -2.52
N LYS A 262 12.31 -33.29 -1.44
CA LYS A 262 12.87 -34.10 -0.35
C LYS A 262 11.78 -34.80 0.45
N LEU A 263 10.68 -34.12 0.73
CA LEU A 263 9.50 -34.74 1.37
C LEU A 263 8.91 -35.86 0.50
N LYS A 264 8.83 -35.67 -0.82
CA LYS A 264 8.38 -36.70 -1.75
C LYS A 264 9.30 -37.92 -1.76
N GLN A 265 10.62 -37.71 -1.60
CA GLN A 265 11.58 -38.82 -1.45
C GLN A 265 11.35 -39.63 -0.16
N MET A 266 10.75 -39.06 0.88
CA MET A 266 10.42 -39.74 2.13
C MET A 266 9.06 -40.46 2.11
N SER A 267 8.22 -40.22 1.09
CA SER A 267 6.89 -40.84 0.95
C SER A 267 6.88 -42.37 1.06
N PRO A 268 7.84 -43.14 0.52
CA PRO A 268 7.84 -44.59 0.68
C PRO A 268 7.90 -45.06 2.15
N LEU A 269 8.62 -44.32 3.00
CA LEU A 269 8.73 -44.65 4.43
C LEU A 269 7.39 -44.40 5.14
N ILE A 270 6.73 -43.29 4.81
CA ILE A 270 5.41 -42.94 5.34
C ILE A 270 4.37 -43.97 4.89
N ASN A 271 4.39 -44.36 3.61
CA ASN A 271 3.46 -45.36 3.06
C ASN A 271 3.62 -46.71 3.76
N ARG A 272 4.85 -47.14 4.05
CA ARG A 272 5.09 -48.38 4.82
C ARG A 272 4.44 -48.34 6.21
N ASN A 273 4.50 -47.18 6.87
CA ASN A 273 3.86 -47.01 8.19
C ASN A 273 2.33 -46.98 8.08
N ILE A 274 1.79 -46.38 7.00
CA ILE A 274 0.37 -46.41 6.68
C ILE A 274 -0.09 -47.86 6.47
N ASP A 275 0.64 -48.67 5.70
CA ASP A 275 0.30 -50.08 5.45
C ASP A 275 0.28 -50.90 6.74
N SER A 276 1.24 -50.68 7.64
CA SER A 276 1.27 -51.32 8.96
C SER A 276 0.08 -50.88 9.83
N PHE A 277 -0.26 -49.60 9.81
CA PHE A 277 -1.44 -49.07 10.51
C PHE A 277 -2.74 -49.68 9.97
N MET A 278 -2.89 -49.76 8.65
CA MET A 278 -4.07 -50.34 8.00
C MET A 278 -4.23 -51.82 8.33
N THR A 279 -3.13 -52.57 8.40
CA THR A 279 -3.14 -53.98 8.78
C THR A 279 -3.60 -54.16 10.23
N LYS A 280 -3.04 -53.37 11.17
CA LYS A 280 -3.46 -53.39 12.58
C LYS A 280 -4.92 -52.97 12.74
N LEU A 281 -5.37 -51.99 11.96
CA LEU A 281 -6.77 -51.55 11.97
C LEU A 281 -7.71 -52.65 11.48
N ALA A 282 -7.32 -53.37 10.42
CA ALA A 282 -8.08 -54.51 9.91
C ALA A 282 -8.12 -55.70 10.89
N GLU A 283 -7.04 -55.97 11.61
CA GLU A 283 -7.00 -56.97 12.68
C GLU A 283 -7.98 -56.63 13.82
N GLN A 284 -7.98 -55.38 14.28
CA GLN A 284 -8.88 -54.91 15.34
C GLN A 284 -10.35 -54.95 14.89
N HIS A 285 -10.62 -54.62 13.62
CA HIS A 285 -11.96 -54.73 13.05
C HIS A 285 -12.49 -56.17 13.02
N ARG A 286 -11.63 -57.15 12.70
CA ARG A 286 -12.02 -58.58 12.67
C ARG A 286 -12.41 -59.15 14.03
N CYS A 287 -11.98 -58.53 15.13
CA CYS A 287 -12.33 -58.97 16.47
C CYS A 287 -13.76 -58.59 16.91
N ASP A 288 -14.47 -57.75 16.14
CA ASP A 288 -15.83 -57.25 16.44
C ASP A 288 -15.99 -56.67 17.86
N GLN A 289 -14.86 -56.23 18.44
CA GLN A 289 -14.80 -55.59 19.74
C GLN A 289 -14.58 -54.08 19.56
N PRO A 290 -15.19 -53.23 20.40
CA PRO A 290 -14.84 -51.82 20.43
C PRO A 290 -13.38 -51.65 20.85
N PHE A 291 -12.63 -50.83 20.10
CA PHE A 291 -11.23 -50.52 20.39
C PHE A 291 -10.97 -49.01 20.35
N ASP A 292 -9.94 -48.56 21.09
CA ASP A 292 -9.55 -47.15 21.13
C ASP A 292 -8.70 -46.76 19.92
N ILE A 293 -9.35 -46.14 18.94
CA ILE A 293 -8.71 -45.63 17.73
C ILE A 293 -7.67 -44.52 18.04
N TYR A 294 -7.85 -43.75 19.11
CA TYR A 294 -6.92 -42.68 19.48
C TYR A 294 -5.54 -43.24 19.83
N THR A 295 -5.49 -44.38 20.51
CA THR A 295 -4.24 -45.06 20.82
C THR A 295 -3.53 -45.60 19.57
N LEU A 296 -4.27 -46.09 18.58
CA LEU A 296 -3.69 -46.50 17.30
C LEU A 296 -3.16 -45.30 16.50
N PHE A 297 -3.90 -44.20 16.44
CA PHE A 297 -3.41 -42.98 15.78
C PHE A 297 -2.16 -42.40 16.45
N LYS A 298 -2.10 -42.38 17.79
CA LYS A 298 -0.87 -41.95 18.51
C LYS A 298 0.34 -42.79 18.10
N ARG A 299 0.19 -44.12 18.02
CA ARG A 299 1.27 -45.03 17.60
C ARG A 299 1.66 -44.77 16.15
N PHE A 300 0.68 -44.62 15.25
CA PHE A 300 0.94 -44.29 13.86
C PHE A 300 1.67 -42.95 13.70
N THR A 301 1.28 -41.92 14.47
CA THR A 301 1.99 -40.63 14.47
C THR A 301 3.44 -40.80 14.91
N MET A 302 3.70 -41.53 16.00
CA MET A 302 5.05 -41.79 16.50
C MET A 302 5.90 -42.62 15.54
N ASP A 303 5.31 -43.53 14.76
CA ASP A 303 6.03 -44.29 13.73
C ASP A 303 6.38 -43.42 12.51
N THR A 304 5.60 -42.35 12.27
CA THR A 304 5.68 -41.51 11.05
C THR A 304 6.58 -40.29 11.19
N ILE A 305 6.70 -39.71 12.39
CA ILE A 305 7.56 -38.54 12.68
C ILE A 305 8.99 -38.97 13.06
#